data_AF-A0A7S1L6D9-F1
#
_entry.id   AF-A0A7S1L6D9-F1
#
_cell.length_a   1.000
_cell.length_b   1.000
_cell.length_c   1.000
_cell.angle_alpha   90.00
_cell.angle_beta   90.00
_cell.angle_gamma   90.00
#
_symmetry.space_group_name_H-M   'P 1'
#
loop_
_entity.id
_entity.type
_entity.pdbx_description
1 polymer ?
#
loop_
_entity_poly.entity_id
_entity_poly.type
_entity_poly.pdbx_seq_one_letter_code
_entity_poly.pdbx_strand_id
1 'polypeptide(L)'
;VLLIITDGEITDMDRTINAIVANDDAPLSIIIVGVGNGCDFAMMDQLDGDGQRLQAGGHRMKRDIVQFVPFRKFNNAPPASLAAEVLREVPDQVVDWALNVGYQPPAMRQQAQQPPAAAPQGPPPTS
;
A
#
# COMPACT_ATOMS: atom_id res chain seq x y z
N VAL A 1 3.39 2.94 -5.27
CA VAL A 1 2.27 2.04 -5.64
C VAL A 1 2.26 1.89 -7.15
N LEU A 2 2.27 0.65 -7.65
CA LEU A 2 2.11 0.28 -9.06
C LEU A 2 0.70 -0.31 -9.23
N LEU A 3 -0.10 0.25 -10.13
CA LEU A 3 -1.42 -0.30 -10.47
C LEU A 3 -1.36 -0.98 -11.83
N ILE A 4 -1.74 -2.25 -11.90
CA ILE A 4 -1.85 -3.06 -13.11
C ILE A 4 -3.32 -3.37 -13.32
N ILE A 5 -3.84 -3.14 -14.53
CA ILE A 5 -5.20 -3.53 -14.93
C ILE A 5 -5.07 -4.51 -16.08
N THR A 6 -5.69 -5.69 -15.95
CA THR A 6 -5.63 -6.75 -16.95
C THR A 6 -6.99 -7.40 -17.12
N ASP A 7 -7.36 -7.73 -18.35
CA ASP A 7 -8.54 -8.52 -18.69
C ASP A 7 -8.22 -10.00 -18.91
N GLY A 8 -6.93 -10.37 -18.85
CA GLY A 8 -6.40 -11.70 -19.11
C GLY A 8 -5.64 -12.29 -17.92
N GLU A 9 -5.45 -13.60 -17.97
CA GLU A 9 -4.61 -14.34 -17.01
C GLU A 9 -3.12 -13.99 -17.17
N ILE A 10 -2.37 -14.16 -16.08
CA ILE A 10 -0.91 -14.03 -16.11
C ILE A 10 -0.35 -15.22 -16.88
N THR A 11 0.17 -14.98 -18.08
CA THR A 11 0.69 -16.03 -18.96
C THR A 11 1.99 -16.64 -18.47
N ASP A 12 2.86 -15.84 -17.81
CA ASP A 12 4.14 -16.28 -17.26
C ASP A 12 4.20 -16.08 -15.74
N MET A 13 3.60 -17.02 -15.00
CA MET A 13 3.53 -16.94 -13.54
C MET A 13 4.92 -16.98 -12.89
N ASP A 14 5.81 -17.87 -13.34
CA ASP A 14 7.15 -17.99 -12.77
C ASP A 14 7.96 -16.69 -12.91
N ARG A 15 7.88 -16.02 -14.07
CA ARG A 15 8.57 -14.73 -14.26
C ARG A 15 7.99 -13.65 -13.37
N THR A 16 6.67 -13.67 -13.18
CA THR A 16 5.97 -12.73 -12.31
C THR A 16 6.38 -12.91 -10.85
N ILE A 17 6.35 -14.15 -10.35
CA ILE A 17 6.81 -14.49 -8.99
C ILE A 17 8.28 -14.11 -8.82
N ASN A 18 9.16 -14.48 -9.75
CA ASN A 18 10.57 -14.11 -9.68
C ASN A 18 10.77 -12.59 -9.59
N ALA A 19 10.05 -11.81 -10.39
CA ALA A 19 10.15 -10.35 -10.38
C ALA A 19 9.63 -9.74 -9.07
N ILE A 20 8.51 -10.26 -8.53
CA ILE A 20 7.94 -9.83 -7.26
C ILE A 20 8.92 -10.14 -6.12
N VAL A 21 9.41 -11.38 -6.05
CA VAL A 21 10.34 -11.84 -5.02
C VAL A 21 11.66 -11.05 -5.06
N ALA A 22 12.16 -10.73 -6.26
CA ALA A 22 13.38 -9.94 -6.43
C ALA A 22 13.26 -8.47 -5.98
N ASN A 23 12.04 -7.95 -5.78
CA ASN A 23 11.77 -6.57 -5.36
C ASN A 23 11.11 -6.50 -3.98
N ASP A 24 11.27 -7.54 -3.14
CA ASP A 24 10.64 -7.64 -1.83
C ASP A 24 11.13 -6.58 -0.81
N ASP A 25 12.24 -5.91 -1.08
CA ASP A 25 12.86 -4.87 -0.23
C ASP A 25 12.67 -3.44 -0.75
N ALA A 26 12.20 -3.28 -1.98
CA ALA A 26 11.94 -1.97 -2.57
C ALA A 26 10.77 -1.24 -1.85
N PRO A 27 10.68 0.10 -1.87
CA PRO A 27 9.48 0.83 -1.46
C PRO A 27 8.33 0.67 -2.49
N LEU A 28 7.89 -0.56 -2.69
CA LEU A 28 6.96 -0.96 -3.73
C LEU A 28 5.77 -1.73 -3.13
N SER A 29 4.59 -1.31 -3.58
CA SER A 29 3.29 -2.00 -3.45
C SER A 29 2.72 -2.13 -4.85
N ILE A 30 2.24 -3.32 -5.20
CA ILE A 30 1.68 -3.69 -6.50
C ILE A 30 0.21 -4.00 -6.28
N ILE A 31 -0.66 -3.38 -7.06
CA ILE A 31 -2.09 -3.66 -7.08
C ILE A 31 -2.40 -4.21 -8.46
N ILE A 32 -3.05 -5.38 -8.51
CA ILE A 32 -3.49 -6.00 -9.76
C ILE A 32 -5.02 -6.00 -9.76
N VAL A 33 -5.62 -5.35 -10.75
CA VAL A 33 -7.07 -5.32 -10.94
C VAL A 33 -7.46 -6.15 -12.15
N GLY A 34 -8.13 -7.26 -11.89
CA GLY A 34 -8.67 -8.14 -12.93
C GLY A 34 -10.03 -7.64 -13.44
N VAL A 35 -10.13 -7.29 -14.72
CA VAL A 35 -11.38 -6.87 -15.36
C VAL A 35 -11.92 -7.96 -16.28
N GLY A 36 -13.18 -7.85 -16.69
CA GLY A 36 -13.83 -8.86 -17.54
C GLY A 36 -14.34 -10.09 -16.78
N ASN A 37 -15.13 -10.90 -17.50
CA ASN A 37 -15.88 -12.02 -16.92
C ASN A 37 -15.37 -13.39 -17.39
N GLY A 38 -14.42 -13.44 -18.32
CA GLY A 38 -14.01 -14.66 -19.02
C GLY A 38 -12.74 -15.34 -18.53
N CYS A 39 -12.06 -14.80 -17.51
CA CYS A 39 -10.77 -15.30 -17.04
C CYS A 39 -10.85 -15.92 -15.64
N ASP A 40 -10.09 -16.99 -15.42
CA ASP A 40 -9.89 -17.58 -14.11
C ASP A 40 -8.79 -16.80 -13.37
N PHE A 41 -9.14 -16.27 -12.20
CA PHE A 41 -8.22 -15.48 -11.40
C PHE A 41 -7.58 -16.27 -10.25
N ALA A 42 -7.77 -17.59 -10.19
CA ALA A 42 -7.20 -18.45 -9.15
C ALA A 42 -5.68 -18.27 -9.00
N MET A 43 -4.98 -18.04 -10.11
CA MET A 43 -3.54 -17.77 -10.13
C MET A 43 -3.16 -16.38 -9.58
N MET A 44 -4.04 -15.39 -9.72
CA MET A 44 -3.81 -14.06 -9.15
C MET A 44 -4.09 -14.02 -7.65
N ASP A 45 -5.02 -14.84 -7.16
CA ASP A 45 -5.23 -15.05 -5.72
C ASP A 45 -3.99 -15.67 -5.04
N GLN A 46 -3.14 -16.41 -5.78
CA GLN A 46 -1.87 -16.90 -5.24
C GLN A 46 -0.83 -15.78 -5.03
N LEU A 47 -0.89 -14.72 -5.83
CA LEU A 47 0.09 -13.64 -5.77
C LEU A 47 -0.16 -12.65 -4.63
N ASP A 48 -1.42 -12.48 -4.24
CA ASP A 48 -1.90 -11.61 -3.15
C ASP A 48 -1.28 -11.93 -1.79
N GLY A 49 -0.81 -13.17 -1.59
CA GLY A 49 0.06 -13.50 -0.46
C GLY A 49 -0.64 -13.58 0.92
N ASP A 50 -1.96 -13.36 0.98
CA ASP A 50 -2.82 -13.58 2.17
C ASP A 50 -2.76 -15.02 2.75
N GLY A 51 -2.25 -15.99 1.99
CA GLY A 51 -2.09 -17.39 2.42
C GLY A 51 -0.65 -17.77 2.78
N GLN A 52 0.24 -17.73 1.79
CA GLN A 52 1.64 -18.09 1.94
C GLN A 52 2.53 -17.08 1.22
N ARG A 53 3.58 -16.60 1.91
CA ARG A 53 4.61 -15.76 1.31
C ARG A 53 5.21 -16.45 0.09
N LEU A 54 5.21 -15.74 -1.04
CA LEU A 54 5.82 -16.21 -2.27
C LEU A 54 7.31 -16.52 -2.06
N GLN A 55 7.78 -17.52 -2.81
CA GLN A 55 9.17 -17.95 -2.81
C GLN A 55 9.63 -18.23 -4.22
N ALA A 56 10.84 -17.80 -4.55
CA ALA A 56 11.50 -18.11 -5.80
C ALA A 56 12.99 -18.35 -5.58
N GLY A 57 13.55 -19.39 -6.22
CA GLY A 57 14.99 -19.66 -6.15
C GLY A 57 15.54 -19.86 -4.72
N GLY A 58 14.71 -20.30 -3.77
CA GLY A 58 15.07 -20.44 -2.36
C GLY A 58 14.89 -19.16 -1.53
N HIS A 59 14.65 -17.99 -2.13
CA HIS A 59 14.37 -16.74 -1.43
C HIS A 59 12.87 -16.62 -1.14
N ARG A 60 12.51 -16.62 0.14
CA ARG A 60 11.14 -16.35 0.59
C ARG A 60 10.99 -14.86 0.87
N MET A 61 9.89 -14.26 0.40
CA MET A 61 9.67 -12.83 0.57
C MET A 61 9.66 -12.41 2.04
N LYS A 62 10.30 -11.27 2.32
CA LYS A 62 10.34 -10.64 3.65
C LYS A 62 9.00 -10.02 4.06
N ARG A 63 8.25 -9.49 3.09
CA ARG A 63 6.97 -8.79 3.26
C ARG A 63 6.05 -9.08 2.09
N ASP A 64 4.76 -8.89 2.32
CA ASP A 64 3.82 -8.89 1.20
C ASP A 64 3.86 -7.58 0.44
N ILE A 65 3.65 -7.64 -0.87
CA ILE A 65 3.70 -6.45 -1.72
C ILE A 65 2.60 -6.42 -2.78
N VAL A 66 1.75 -7.44 -2.88
CA VAL A 66 0.76 -7.57 -3.95
C VAL A 66 -0.64 -7.58 -3.37
N GLN A 67 -1.55 -6.77 -3.91
CA GLN A 67 -2.99 -6.84 -3.63
C GLN A 67 -3.73 -7.17 -4.92
N PHE A 68 -4.50 -8.26 -4.94
CA PHE A 68 -5.30 -8.61 -6.11
C PHE A 68 -6.79 -8.27 -5.91
N VAL A 69 -7.39 -7.61 -6.89
CA VAL A 69 -8.81 -7.24 -6.85
C VAL A 69 -9.52 -7.63 -8.16
N PRO A 70 -10.43 -8.61 -8.14
CA PRO A 70 -11.27 -8.91 -9.28
C PRO A 70 -12.43 -7.89 -9.36
N PHE A 71 -12.32 -6.93 -10.29
CA PHE A 71 -13.25 -5.82 -10.49
C PHE A 71 -14.71 -6.29 -10.66
N ARG A 72 -14.92 -7.46 -11.29
CA ARG A 72 -16.26 -8.03 -11.50
C ARG A 72 -17.07 -8.21 -10.21
N LYS A 73 -16.43 -8.34 -9.04
CA LYS A 73 -17.11 -8.40 -7.73
C LYS A 73 -17.78 -7.07 -7.34
N PHE A 74 -17.45 -5.98 -8.02
CA PHE A 74 -17.84 -4.61 -7.67
C PHE A 74 -18.71 -3.91 -8.73
N ASN A 75 -19.16 -4.60 -9.79
CA ASN A 75 -19.94 -3.99 -10.90
C ASN A 75 -21.18 -3.19 -10.44
N ASN A 76 -21.82 -3.58 -9.34
CA ASN A 76 -22.98 -2.89 -8.76
C ASN A 76 -22.70 -2.30 -7.37
N ALA A 77 -21.44 -2.26 -6.96
CA ALA A 77 -21.04 -1.72 -5.66
C ALA A 77 -20.75 -0.21 -5.78
N PRO A 78 -20.88 0.55 -4.68
CA PRO A 78 -20.41 1.92 -4.64
C PRO A 78 -18.92 2.00 -5.01
N PRO A 79 -18.46 3.06 -5.72
CA PRO A 79 -17.04 3.25 -6.03
C PRO A 79 -16.12 3.21 -4.80
N ALA A 80 -16.63 3.66 -3.65
CA ALA A 80 -15.92 3.60 -2.37
C ALA A 80 -15.59 2.17 -1.92
N SER A 81 -16.45 1.19 -2.22
CA SER A 81 -16.21 -0.22 -1.88
C SER A 81 -15.05 -0.79 -2.69
N LEU A 82 -14.99 -0.49 -3.99
CA LEU A 82 -13.84 -0.86 -4.81
C LEU A 82 -12.56 -0.19 -4.33
N ALA A 83 -12.62 1.11 -4.04
CA ALA A 83 -11.46 1.86 -3.55
C ALA A 83 -10.92 1.30 -2.22
N ALA A 84 -11.82 0.91 -1.30
CA ALA A 84 -11.45 0.27 -0.04
C ALA A 84 -10.74 -1.07 -0.27
N GLU A 85 -11.24 -1.90 -1.17
CA GLU A 85 -10.61 -3.19 -1.49
C GLU A 85 -9.26 -3.02 -2.18
N VAL A 86 -9.17 -2.11 -3.15
CA VAL A 86 -7.94 -1.78 -3.89
C VAL A 86 -6.83 -1.30 -2.98
N LEU A 87 -7.17 -0.56 -1.92
CA LEU A 87 -6.21 0.04 -1.00
C LEU A 87 -6.04 -0.75 0.30
N ARG A 88 -6.73 -1.89 0.47
CA ARG A 88 -6.84 -2.64 1.74
C ARG A 88 -5.48 -2.86 2.41
N GLU A 89 -4.50 -3.33 1.65
CA GLU A 89 -3.20 -3.73 2.20
C GLU A 89 -2.09 -2.68 2.09
N VAL A 90 -2.30 -1.65 1.26
CA VAL A 90 -1.28 -0.63 1.01
C VAL A 90 -0.77 0.01 2.31
N PRO A 91 -1.62 0.34 3.32
CA PRO A 91 -1.14 0.87 4.58
C PRO A 91 -0.14 -0.05 5.29
N ASP A 92 -0.48 -1.34 5.42
CA ASP A 92 0.35 -2.31 6.12
C ASP A 92 1.66 -2.56 5.35
N GLN A 93 1.60 -2.68 4.02
CA GLN A 93 2.79 -2.85 3.17
C GLN A 93 3.77 -1.67 3.28
N VAL A 94 3.25 -0.44 3.42
CA VAL A 94 4.08 0.76 3.61
C VAL A 94 4.73 0.77 5.00
N VAL A 95 3.97 0.42 6.03
CA VAL A 95 4.48 0.34 7.40
C VAL A 95 5.54 -0.75 7.52
N ASP A 96 5.29 -1.93 6.96
CA ASP A 96 6.23 -3.05 6.95
C ASP A 96 7.54 -2.67 6.25
N TRP A 97 7.47 -2.01 5.10
CA TRP A 97 8.66 -1.50 4.43
C TRP A 97 9.41 -0.49 5.31
N ALA A 98 8.70 0.49 5.88
CA ALA A 98 9.30 1.52 6.72
C ALA A 98 10.02 0.93 7.95
N LEU A 99 9.41 -0.05 8.62
CA LEU A 99 10.01 -0.75 9.75
C LEU A 99 11.25 -1.53 9.32
N ASN A 100 11.18 -2.24 8.19
CA ASN A 100 12.29 -3.04 7.67
C ASN A 100 13.53 -2.20 7.29
N VAL A 101 13.34 -0.98 6.80
CA VAL A 101 14.46 -0.07 6.46
C VAL A 101 14.87 0.85 7.61
N GLY A 102 14.24 0.71 8.78
CA GLY A 102 14.51 1.57 9.93
C GLY A 102 14.05 3.02 9.75
N TYR A 103 13.09 3.27 8.85
CA TYR A 103 12.51 4.59 8.66
C TYR A 103 11.77 5.04 9.93
N GLN A 104 12.17 6.19 10.46
CA GLN A 104 11.51 6.83 11.59
C GLN A 104 10.68 8.01 11.09
N PRO A 105 9.35 8.02 11.29
CA PRO A 105 8.53 9.18 10.96
C PRO A 105 9.05 10.42 11.67
N PRO A 106 9.04 11.60 11.03
CA PRO A 106 9.37 12.83 11.72
C PRO A 106 8.45 13.01 12.93
N ALA A 107 9.03 13.39 14.07
CA ALA A 107 8.26 13.63 15.28
C ALA A 107 7.09 14.56 14.97
N MET A 108 5.89 14.16 15.39
CA MET A 108 4.69 14.98 15.23
C MET A 108 4.99 16.34 15.87
N ARG A 109 5.13 17.40 15.06
CA ARG A 109 5.31 18.75 15.60
C ARG A 109 4.11 18.99 16.51
N GLN A 110 4.35 19.08 17.82
CA GLN A 110 3.33 19.51 18.76
C GLN A 110 2.98 20.96 18.42
N GLN A 111 2.05 21.17 17.48
CA GLN A 111 1.55 22.49 17.10
C GLN A 111 0.59 23.08 18.15
N ALA A 112 0.63 22.63 19.41
CA ALA A 112 -0.26 23.10 20.45
C ALA A 112 0.47 23.22 21.80
N GLN A 113 1.32 24.24 21.93
CA GLN A 113 1.71 24.87 23.20
C GLN A 113 2.68 26.06 22.96
N GLN A 114 2.30 27.01 22.11
CA GLN A 114 2.76 28.38 22.32
C GLN A 114 1.59 29.13 22.97
N PRO A 115 1.67 29.52 24.25
CA PRO A 115 0.68 30.42 24.82
C PRO A 115 0.66 31.71 23.98
N PRO A 116 -0.50 32.34 23.78
CA PRO A 116 -0.58 33.59 23.02
C PRO A 116 0.37 34.62 23.62
N ALA A 117 1.16 35.27 22.76
CA ALA A 117 2.07 36.34 23.17
C ALA A 117 1.29 37.38 23.99
N ALA A 118 1.78 37.73 25.18
CA ALA A 118 1.19 38.76 26.01
C ALA A 118 1.04 40.06 25.20
N ALA A 119 -0.14 40.69 25.29
CA ALA A 119 -0.42 41.94 24.60
C ALA A 119 0.64 43.01 24.95
N PRO A 120 1.04 43.86 23.99
CA PRO A 120 1.99 44.93 24.25
C PRO A 120 1.44 45.84 25.35
N GLN A 121 2.14 45.90 26.49
CA GLN A 121 1.82 46.85 27.54
C GLN A 121 2.10 48.26 26.99
N GLY A 122 1.07 49.10 27.00
CA GLY A 122 1.19 50.50 26.58
C GLY A 122 2.25 51.24 27.41
N PRO A 123 2.83 52.33 26.88
CA PRO A 123 3.87 53.07 27.57
C PRO A 123 3.35 53.60 28.92
N PRO A 124 4.19 53.61 29.97
CA PRO A 124 3.80 54.09 31.28
C PRO A 124 3.44 55.59 31.26
N PRO A 125 2.50 56.05 32.10
CA PRO A 125 2.11 57.45 32.15
C PRO A 125 3.27 58.29 32.70
N THR A 126 3.65 59.34 31.96
CA THR A 126 4.55 60.39 32.45
C THR A 126 3.81 61.30 33.41
N SER A 127 4.38 61.53 34.59
CA SER A 127 3.95 62.57 35.55
C SER A 127 4.36 63.97 35.10
#